data_AF-A0A8I2YYE4-F1
#
_entry.id   AF-A0A8I2YYE4-F1
#
_cell.length_a   1.000
_cell.length_b   1.000
_cell.length_c   1.000
_cell.angle_alpha   90.00
_cell.angle_beta   90.00
_cell.angle_gamma   90.00
#
_symmetry.space_group_name_H-M   'P 1'
#
loop_
_entity.id
_entity.type
_entity.pdbx_description
1 polymer ?
#
loop_
_entity_poly.entity_id
_entity_poly.type
_entity_poly.pdbx_seq_one_letter_code
_entity_poly.pdbx_strand_id
1 'polypeptide(L)'
;MSMLLRCRSLLRASHSVRHAATNAQVTDPANTQREVIRRMLYPPNIRSGPSPTGTWRPDVARALQRAIPSVQAHNTVERAWKLYQRHLRKKRDEELQRKFECMRRAMQELEVIDPALFREANRREDPRARSAAEVEMLKTCSNAEKRAIESRVRGLFPREVKVPTDTPSKEGWPHQWKPFNRPL
;
A
#
# COMPACT_ATOMS: atom_id res chain seq x y z
N MET A 1 22.34 53.47 -27.33
CA MET A 1 22.20 53.80 -25.89
C MET A 1 21.41 52.66 -25.25
N SER A 2 22.06 51.55 -24.87
CA SER A 2 22.77 51.30 -23.60
C SER A 2 21.90 51.41 -22.34
N MET A 3 22.02 50.34 -21.54
CA MET A 3 21.72 50.19 -20.10
C MET A 3 20.26 49.87 -19.71
N LEU A 4 19.97 48.95 -18.79
CA LEU A 4 20.77 48.00 -18.01
C LEU A 4 19.79 47.01 -17.37
N LEU A 5 20.26 45.77 -17.20
CA LEU A 5 19.70 44.76 -16.32
C LEU A 5 19.43 45.32 -14.91
N ARG A 6 18.30 44.93 -14.30
CA ARG A 6 18.20 44.84 -12.84
C ARG A 6 17.76 43.44 -12.43
N CYS A 7 18.76 42.61 -12.19
CA CYS A 7 18.66 41.46 -11.28
C CYS A 7 18.13 41.95 -9.93
N ARG A 8 16.91 41.57 -9.57
CA ARG A 8 16.46 41.63 -8.17
C ARG A 8 17.04 40.43 -7.44
N SER A 9 18.09 40.68 -6.68
CA SER A 9 18.59 39.81 -5.63
C SER A 9 17.50 39.60 -4.58
N LEU A 10 16.86 38.44 -4.59
CA LEU A 10 16.10 37.98 -3.42
C LEU A 10 17.11 37.52 -2.37
N LEU A 11 17.33 38.38 -1.37
CA LEU A 11 17.93 38.04 -0.08
C LEU A 11 17.16 36.84 0.50
N ARG A 12 17.67 35.62 0.30
CA ARG A 12 17.27 34.48 1.11
C ARG A 12 18.12 34.51 2.37
N ALA A 13 17.48 34.82 3.50
CA ALA A 13 18.03 34.60 4.82
C ALA A 13 18.34 33.11 4.99
N SER A 14 19.60 32.75 4.74
CA SER A 14 20.17 31.46 5.08
C SER A 14 20.14 31.35 6.60
N HIS A 15 19.09 30.75 7.15
CA HIS A 15 19.13 30.25 8.52
C HIS A 15 20.16 29.12 8.54
N SER A 16 21.42 29.50 8.76
CA SER A 16 22.48 28.58 9.12
C SER A 16 22.09 28.01 10.48
N VAL A 17 21.47 26.84 10.47
CA VAL A 17 21.43 25.99 11.66
C VAL A 17 22.87 25.54 11.87
N ARG A 18 23.64 26.37 12.58
CA ARG A 18 24.95 25.99 13.11
C ARG A 18 24.67 24.91 14.14
N HIS A 19 24.76 23.65 13.74
CA HIS A 19 24.88 22.58 14.72
C HIS A 19 26.14 22.88 15.52
N ALA A 20 25.97 23.09 16.83
CA ALA A 20 27.06 23.26 17.76
C ALA A 20 28.06 22.13 17.53
N ALA A 21 29.28 22.49 17.14
CA ALA A 21 30.40 21.56 17.10
C ALA A 21 30.76 21.23 18.55
N THR A 22 30.09 20.24 19.13
CA THR A 22 30.56 19.60 20.35
C THR A 22 31.74 18.71 19.97
N ASN A 23 32.93 19.16 20.38
CA ASN A 23 34.22 18.47 20.47
C ASN A 23 34.35 17.17 19.64
N ALA A 24 35.11 17.28 18.55
CA ALA A 24 35.87 16.16 18.02
C ALA A 24 36.67 15.51 19.17
N GLN A 25 36.85 14.18 19.09
CA GLN A 25 37.65 13.29 19.97
C GLN A 25 36.83 12.24 20.76
N VAL A 26 35.96 11.44 20.11
CA VAL A 26 35.78 10.00 20.37
C VAL A 26 35.24 9.35 19.08
N THR A 27 36.06 8.57 18.36
CA THR A 27 35.60 7.76 17.22
C THR A 27 34.98 6.45 17.73
N ASP A 28 33.83 6.54 18.38
CA ASP A 28 33.01 5.36 18.66
C ASP A 28 32.32 4.91 17.35
N PRO A 29 32.40 3.63 16.96
CA PRO A 29 31.76 3.13 15.73
C PRO A 29 30.22 3.33 15.75
N ALA A 30 29.62 3.34 16.93
CA ALA A 30 28.21 3.64 17.12
C ALA A 30 27.87 5.12 16.82
N ASN A 31 28.82 6.03 17.01
CA ASN A 31 28.64 7.46 16.76
C ASN A 31 28.74 7.76 15.25
N THR A 32 29.63 7.09 14.52
CA THR A 32 29.70 7.16 13.05
C THR A 32 28.44 6.64 12.36
N GLN A 33 27.88 5.51 12.81
CA GLN A 33 26.60 5.02 12.27
C GLN A 33 25.45 6.01 12.54
N ARG A 34 25.37 6.58 13.75
CA ARG A 34 24.37 7.61 14.09
C ARG A 34 24.53 8.87 13.26
N GLU A 35 25.76 9.31 12.98
CA GLU A 35 26.03 10.44 12.08
C GLU A 35 25.62 10.15 10.63
N VAL A 36 25.87 8.93 10.13
CA VAL A 36 25.44 8.51 8.79
C VAL A 36 23.92 8.50 8.70
N ILE A 37 23.23 7.90 9.67
CA ILE A 37 21.76 7.89 9.74
C ILE A 37 21.21 9.32 9.84
N ARG A 38 21.82 10.19 10.67
CA ARG A 38 21.41 11.59 10.79
C ARG A 38 21.58 12.35 9.47
N ARG A 39 22.70 12.17 8.78
CA ARG A 39 22.97 12.76 7.45
C ARG A 39 22.03 12.23 6.38
N MET A 40 21.58 10.98 6.50
CA MET A 40 20.57 10.41 5.61
C MET A 40 19.19 11.04 5.88
N LEU A 41 18.72 11.01 7.12
CA LEU A 41 17.38 11.52 7.49
C LEU A 41 17.25 13.04 7.32
N TYR A 42 18.31 13.78 7.62
CA TYR A 42 18.36 15.24 7.56
C TYR A 42 19.54 15.65 6.67
N PRO A 43 19.36 15.58 5.34
CA PRO A 43 20.40 16.04 4.43
C PRO A 43 20.67 17.53 4.68
N PRO A 44 21.94 17.98 4.61
CA PRO A 44 22.26 19.37 4.84
C PRO A 44 21.49 20.25 3.86
N ASN A 45 20.99 21.40 4.33
CA ASN A 45 20.32 22.40 3.48
C ASN A 45 21.27 23.02 2.42
N ILE A 46 22.56 22.66 2.47
CA ILE A 46 23.59 23.07 1.52
C ILE A 46 23.50 22.16 0.29
N ARG A 47 23.19 22.78 -0.86
CA ARG A 47 23.03 22.14 -2.17
C ARG A 47 24.36 21.78 -2.81
N SER A 48 25.18 20.96 -2.15
CA SER A 48 26.52 20.59 -2.64
C SER A 48 26.58 19.22 -3.32
N GLY A 49 25.65 18.31 -3.05
CA GLY A 49 25.62 16.97 -3.65
C GLY A 49 24.27 16.27 -3.50
N PRO A 50 24.03 15.19 -4.27
CA PRO A 50 22.78 14.45 -4.21
C PRO A 50 22.55 13.89 -2.80
N SER A 51 21.41 14.25 -2.19
CA SER A 51 21.03 13.70 -0.90
C SER A 51 20.52 12.26 -1.04
N PRO A 52 20.92 11.32 -0.15
CA PRO A 52 20.46 9.93 -0.20
C PRO A 52 18.95 9.77 0.03
N THR A 53 18.32 10.72 0.73
CA THR A 53 16.86 10.80 0.94
C THR A 53 16.10 11.49 -0.20
N GLY A 54 16.78 11.86 -1.29
CA GLY A 54 16.15 12.38 -2.50
C GLY A 54 15.66 13.82 -2.46
N THR A 55 15.82 14.54 -1.34
CA THR A 55 15.32 15.91 -1.14
C THR A 55 15.92 16.95 -2.10
N TRP A 56 17.17 16.79 -2.51
CA TRP A 56 17.79 17.63 -3.55
C TRP A 56 18.60 16.77 -4.52
N ARG A 57 18.21 16.81 -5.79
CA ARG A 57 18.93 16.19 -6.92
C ARG A 57 19.07 17.20 -8.06
N PRO A 58 20.29 17.55 -8.49
CA PRO A 58 20.49 18.55 -9.55
C PRO A 58 19.96 18.07 -10.91
N ASP A 59 19.97 16.75 -11.15
CA ASP A 59 19.51 16.15 -12.41
C ASP A 59 18.00 16.21 -12.60
N VAL A 60 17.22 16.30 -11.51
CA VAL A 60 15.76 16.23 -11.56
C VAL A 60 15.19 17.42 -12.33
N ALA A 61 15.72 18.63 -12.13
CA ALA A 61 15.27 19.80 -12.87
C ALA A 61 15.52 19.64 -14.38
N ARG A 62 16.70 19.13 -14.76
CA ARG A 62 17.07 18.88 -16.16
C ARG A 62 16.24 17.74 -16.77
N ALA A 63 15.98 16.68 -16.00
CA ALA A 63 15.15 15.56 -16.41
C ALA A 63 13.68 15.97 -16.58
N LEU A 64 13.15 16.81 -15.69
CA LEU A 64 11.79 17.37 -15.80
C LEU A 64 11.67 18.27 -17.04
N GLN A 65 12.65 19.13 -17.30
CA GLN A 65 12.68 19.95 -18.52
C GLN A 65 12.71 19.09 -19.80
N ARG A 66 13.39 17.93 -19.78
CA ARG A 66 13.40 16.99 -20.90
C ARG A 66 12.09 16.21 -21.05
N ALA A 67 11.50 15.78 -19.94
CA ALA A 67 10.31 14.94 -19.93
C ALA A 67 9.01 15.72 -20.14
N ILE A 68 8.97 17.00 -19.73
CA ILE A 68 7.79 17.86 -19.81
C ILE A 68 8.04 18.91 -20.91
N PRO A 69 7.40 18.79 -22.09
CA PRO A 69 7.58 19.76 -23.17
C PRO A 69 7.10 21.16 -22.78
N SER A 70 5.99 21.25 -22.03
CA SER A 70 5.43 22.51 -21.54
C SER A 70 4.56 22.30 -20.29
N VAL A 71 4.38 23.35 -19.50
CA VAL A 71 3.49 23.34 -18.32
C VAL A 71 2.04 23.04 -18.72
N GLN A 72 1.61 23.53 -19.88
CA GLN A 72 0.27 23.27 -20.41
C GLN A 72 0.06 21.79 -20.75
N ALA A 73 1.06 21.13 -21.36
CA ALA A 73 1.02 19.71 -21.66
C ALA A 73 0.92 18.89 -20.36
N HIS A 74 1.76 19.20 -19.37
CA HIS A 74 1.70 18.56 -18.05
C HIS A 74 0.32 18.70 -17.39
N ASN A 75 -0.22 19.92 -17.30
CA ASN A 75 -1.53 20.16 -16.71
C ASN A 75 -2.67 19.45 -17.46
N THR A 76 -2.51 19.26 -18.76
CA THR A 76 -3.51 18.56 -19.58
C THR A 76 -3.48 17.06 -19.33
N VAL A 77 -2.28 16.46 -19.31
CA VAL A 77 -2.08 15.05 -18.95
C VAL A 77 -2.60 14.78 -17.53
N GLU A 78 -2.29 15.65 -16.57
CA GLU A 78 -2.78 15.50 -15.20
C GLU A 78 -4.30 15.56 -15.10
N ARG A 79 -4.94 16.54 -15.78
CA ARG A 79 -6.40 16.66 -15.77
C ARG A 79 -7.06 15.45 -16.43
N ALA A 80 -6.52 14.98 -17.56
CA ALA A 80 -7.00 13.79 -18.24
C ALA A 80 -6.86 12.53 -17.34
N TRP A 81 -5.73 12.38 -16.65
CA TRP A 81 -5.50 11.27 -15.72
C TRP A 81 -6.47 11.30 -14.53
N LYS A 82 -6.65 12.46 -13.89
CA LYS A 82 -7.62 12.63 -12.79
C LYS A 82 -9.05 12.35 -13.24
N LEU A 83 -9.42 12.75 -14.46
CA LEU A 83 -10.72 12.46 -15.06
C LEU A 83 -10.89 10.95 -15.29
N TYR A 84 -9.88 10.29 -15.86
CA TYR A 84 -9.87 8.83 -16.05
C TYR A 84 -10.01 8.07 -14.72
N GLN A 85 -9.26 8.45 -13.69
CA GLN A 85 -9.38 7.87 -12.35
C GLN A 85 -10.77 8.07 -11.75
N ARG A 86 -11.42 9.23 -12.00
CA ARG A 86 -12.82 9.46 -11.61
C ARG A 86 -13.76 8.49 -12.33
N HIS A 87 -13.60 8.27 -13.63
CA HIS A 87 -14.42 7.32 -14.38
C HIS A 87 -14.21 5.89 -13.89
N LEU A 88 -12.97 5.48 -13.61
CA LEU A 88 -12.69 4.15 -13.05
C LEU A 88 -13.38 3.93 -11.69
N ARG A 89 -13.37 4.94 -10.81
CA ARG A 89 -14.08 4.85 -9.52
C ARG A 89 -15.58 4.69 -9.74
N LYS A 90 -16.19 5.57 -10.55
CA LYS A 90 -17.62 5.46 -10.87
C LYS A 90 -18.00 4.09 -11.43
N LYS A 91 -17.21 3.56 -12.37
CA LYS A 91 -17.46 2.23 -12.95
C LYS A 91 -17.42 1.13 -11.88
N ARG A 92 -16.43 1.16 -10.97
CA ARG A 92 -16.35 0.19 -9.86
C ARG A 92 -17.53 0.33 -8.89
N ASP A 93 -17.92 1.56 -8.58
CA ASP A 93 -19.05 1.84 -7.69
C ASP A 93 -20.38 1.35 -8.30
N GLU A 94 -20.59 1.58 -9.60
CA GLU A 94 -21.74 1.05 -10.35
C GLU A 94 -21.75 -0.49 -10.36
N GLU A 95 -20.61 -1.14 -10.58
CA GLU A 95 -20.51 -2.60 -10.52
C GLU A 95 -20.77 -3.14 -9.11
N LEU A 96 -20.26 -2.47 -8.07
CA LEU A 96 -20.53 -2.82 -6.67
C LEU A 96 -22.01 -2.67 -6.33
N GLN A 97 -22.64 -1.58 -6.78
CA GLN A 97 -24.06 -1.35 -6.59
C GLN A 97 -24.89 -2.46 -7.27
N ARG A 98 -24.58 -2.83 -8.51
CA ARG A 98 -25.26 -3.94 -9.21
C ARG A 98 -25.15 -5.26 -8.46
N LYS A 99 -23.95 -5.59 -7.96
CA LYS A 99 -23.72 -6.80 -7.16
C LYS A 99 -24.53 -6.76 -5.87
N PHE A 100 -24.55 -5.62 -5.18
CA PHE A 100 -25.33 -5.42 -3.96
C PHE A 100 -26.84 -5.55 -4.21
N GLU A 101 -27.37 -4.93 -5.25
CA GLU A 101 -28.78 -5.05 -5.61
C GLU A 101 -29.18 -6.49 -5.94
N CYS A 102 -28.32 -7.20 -6.66
CA CYS A 102 -28.53 -8.62 -6.95
C CYS A 102 -28.56 -9.47 -5.66
N MET A 103 -27.58 -9.28 -4.77
CA MET A 103 -27.55 -9.97 -3.46
C MET A 103 -28.78 -9.65 -2.62
N ARG A 104 -29.20 -8.37 -2.59
CA ARG A 104 -30.39 -7.94 -1.84
C ARG A 104 -31.66 -8.62 -2.36
N ARG A 105 -31.85 -8.67 -3.67
CA ARG A 105 -33.00 -9.35 -4.29
C ARG A 105 -33.02 -10.84 -3.94
N ALA A 106 -31.88 -11.51 -4.08
CA ALA A 106 -31.75 -12.93 -3.74
C ALA A 106 -32.08 -13.20 -2.26
N MET A 107 -31.64 -12.35 -1.33
CA MET A 107 -31.98 -12.49 0.10
C MET A 107 -33.46 -12.23 0.40
N GLN A 108 -34.09 -11.27 -0.30
CA GLN A 108 -35.53 -11.03 -0.18
C GLN A 108 -36.36 -12.23 -0.66
N GLU A 109 -35.95 -12.85 -1.76
CA GLU A 109 -36.59 -14.07 -2.26
C GLU A 109 -36.39 -15.24 -1.29
N LEU A 110 -35.18 -15.40 -0.75
CA LEU A 110 -34.87 -16.45 0.23
C LEU A 110 -35.70 -16.31 1.51
N GLU A 111 -35.93 -15.09 1.99
CA GLU A 111 -36.76 -14.82 3.17
C GLU A 111 -38.20 -15.31 2.99
N VAL A 112 -38.75 -15.14 1.77
CA VAL A 112 -40.11 -15.59 1.44
C VAL A 112 -40.19 -17.11 1.30
N ILE A 113 -39.17 -17.73 0.70
CA ILE A 113 -39.15 -19.18 0.44
C ILE A 113 -38.85 -19.97 1.72
N ASP A 114 -37.77 -19.63 2.43
CA ASP A 114 -37.33 -20.34 3.63
C ASP A 114 -36.72 -19.38 4.68
N PRO A 115 -37.52 -18.98 5.70
CA PRO A 115 -37.05 -18.15 6.79
C PRO A 115 -35.96 -18.78 7.68
N ALA A 116 -35.80 -20.11 7.68
CA ALA A 116 -34.74 -20.77 8.43
C ALA A 116 -33.38 -20.58 7.74
N LEU A 117 -33.31 -20.83 6.42
CA LEU A 117 -32.10 -20.61 5.64
C LEU A 117 -31.71 -19.13 5.59
N PHE A 118 -32.69 -18.21 5.51
CA PHE A 118 -32.43 -16.78 5.61
C PHE A 118 -31.75 -16.39 6.93
N ARG A 119 -32.19 -16.94 8.06
CA ARG A 119 -31.57 -16.71 9.38
C ARG A 119 -30.15 -17.26 9.44
N GLU A 120 -29.91 -18.43 8.85
CA GLU A 120 -28.58 -19.04 8.78
C GLU A 120 -27.62 -18.23 7.89
N ALA A 121 -28.06 -17.79 6.71
CA ALA A 121 -27.26 -16.99 5.80
C ALA A 121 -26.87 -15.61 6.38
N ASN A 122 -27.74 -15.01 7.21
CA ASN A 122 -27.46 -13.75 7.91
C ASN A 122 -26.68 -13.93 9.22
N ARG A 123 -26.25 -15.14 9.55
CA ARG A 123 -25.42 -15.40 10.73
C ARG A 123 -24.11 -14.64 10.61
N ARG A 124 -23.82 -13.80 11.59
CA ARG A 124 -22.54 -13.11 11.69
C ARG A 124 -21.49 -14.11 12.18
N GLU A 125 -20.47 -14.33 11.37
CA GLU A 125 -19.30 -15.12 11.77
C GLU A 125 -18.25 -14.19 12.38
N ASP A 126 -17.92 -14.40 13.65
CA ASP A 126 -16.81 -13.71 14.30
C ASP A 126 -15.49 -14.38 13.90
N PRO A 127 -14.59 -13.71 13.17
CA PRO A 127 -13.38 -14.35 12.66
C PRO A 127 -12.37 -14.75 13.72
N ARG A 128 -12.50 -14.24 14.95
CA ARG A 128 -11.58 -14.55 16.05
C ARG A 128 -12.04 -15.75 16.87
N ALA A 129 -13.32 -16.06 16.86
CA ALA A 129 -13.88 -17.14 17.63
C ALA A 129 -13.67 -18.48 16.89
N ARG A 130 -13.10 -19.47 17.58
CA ARG A 130 -13.04 -20.86 17.10
C ARG A 130 -14.15 -21.66 17.75
N SER A 131 -14.76 -22.59 17.03
CA SER A 131 -15.77 -23.47 17.63
C SER A 131 -15.11 -24.45 18.60
N ALA A 132 -15.85 -24.94 19.59
CA ALA A 132 -15.33 -25.94 20.53
C ALA A 132 -14.86 -27.22 19.80
N ALA A 133 -15.59 -27.64 18.76
CA ALA A 133 -15.22 -28.78 17.92
C ALA A 133 -13.90 -28.55 17.15
N GLU A 134 -13.69 -27.33 16.63
CA GLU A 134 -12.44 -26.95 15.97
C GLU A 134 -11.27 -26.97 16.97
N VAL A 135 -11.50 -26.53 18.22
CA VAL A 135 -10.47 -26.53 19.27
C VAL A 135 -10.07 -27.95 19.66
N GLU A 136 -11.01 -28.89 19.82
CA GLU A 136 -10.68 -30.28 20.16
C GLU A 136 -9.92 -30.98 19.02
N MET A 137 -10.33 -30.78 17.77
CA MET A 137 -9.62 -31.33 16.61
C MET A 137 -8.22 -30.74 16.45
N LEU A 138 -8.03 -29.45 16.75
CA LEU A 138 -6.70 -28.85 16.74
C LEU A 138 -5.74 -29.47 17.77
N LYS A 139 -6.25 -30.11 18.83
CA LYS A 139 -5.39 -30.84 19.77
C LYS A 139 -4.88 -32.13 19.15
N THR A 140 -5.71 -32.86 18.41
CA THR A 140 -5.40 -34.17 17.83
C THR A 140 -4.69 -34.10 16.47
N CYS A 141 -4.91 -33.04 15.70
CA CYS A 141 -4.40 -32.90 14.35
C CYS A 141 -2.87 -32.81 14.25
N SER A 142 -2.33 -33.20 13.10
CA SER A 142 -0.91 -33.02 12.77
C SER A 142 -0.56 -31.54 12.58
N ASN A 143 0.71 -31.16 12.78
CA ASN A 143 1.16 -29.77 12.63
C ASN A 143 0.85 -29.17 11.25
N ALA A 144 0.87 -29.97 10.18
CA ALA A 144 0.52 -29.50 8.85
C ALA A 144 -0.97 -29.14 8.74
N GLU A 145 -1.84 -29.94 9.34
CA GLU A 145 -3.29 -29.71 9.39
C GLU A 145 -3.62 -28.50 10.25
N LYS A 146 -2.94 -28.32 11.39
CA LYS A 146 -3.08 -27.13 12.24
C LYS A 146 -2.78 -25.86 11.43
N ARG A 147 -1.69 -25.84 10.68
CA ARG A 147 -1.34 -24.70 9.80
C ARG A 147 -2.39 -24.45 8.71
N ALA A 148 -2.98 -25.50 8.14
CA ALA A 148 -4.03 -25.39 7.13
C ALA A 148 -5.36 -24.86 7.71
N ILE A 149 -5.69 -25.22 8.96
CA ILE A 149 -6.85 -24.67 9.68
C ILE A 149 -6.63 -23.18 9.96
N GLU A 150 -5.44 -22.83 10.43
CA GLU A 150 -5.06 -21.45 10.77
C GLU A 150 -4.95 -20.53 9.56
N SER A 151 -4.61 -21.04 8.39
CA SER A 151 -4.54 -20.24 7.16
C SER A 151 -5.92 -19.88 6.59
N ARG A 152 -6.99 -20.59 7.01
CA ARG A 152 -8.35 -20.49 6.47
C ARG A 152 -9.36 -20.08 7.53
N VAL A 153 -9.11 -18.98 8.21
CA VAL A 153 -10.03 -18.46 9.25
C VAL A 153 -11.40 -18.12 8.63
N ARG A 154 -12.50 -18.53 9.28
CA ARG A 154 -13.87 -18.21 8.82
C ARG A 154 -14.10 -16.69 8.80
N GLY A 155 -14.92 -16.21 7.87
CA GLY A 155 -15.14 -14.77 7.66
C GLY A 155 -13.95 -13.98 7.09
N LEU A 156 -12.76 -14.57 6.92
CA LEU A 156 -11.60 -13.94 6.26
C LEU A 156 -11.26 -14.62 4.95
N PHE A 157 -10.56 -13.89 4.09
CA PHE A 157 -9.95 -14.48 2.91
C PHE A 157 -8.88 -15.51 3.31
N PRO A 158 -8.88 -16.71 2.69
CA PRO A 158 -7.82 -17.68 2.86
C PRO A 158 -6.47 -17.08 2.48
N ARG A 159 -5.42 -17.37 3.26
CA ARG A 159 -4.06 -16.88 2.96
C ARG A 159 -3.47 -17.43 1.66
N GLU A 160 -4.05 -18.50 1.13
CA GLU A 160 -3.68 -19.10 -0.16
C GLU A 160 -4.10 -18.22 -1.35
N VAL A 161 -5.07 -17.32 -1.17
CA VAL A 161 -5.46 -16.34 -2.19
C VAL A 161 -4.41 -15.23 -2.23
N LYS A 162 -3.48 -15.34 -3.18
CA LYS A 162 -2.36 -14.40 -3.34
C LYS A 162 -2.77 -13.15 -4.11
N VAL A 163 -2.09 -12.04 -3.82
CA VAL A 163 -2.17 -10.82 -4.63
C VAL A 163 -1.56 -11.11 -6.01
N PRO A 164 -2.18 -10.66 -7.12
CA PRO A 164 -1.61 -10.83 -8.45
C PRO A 164 -0.20 -10.26 -8.55
N THR A 165 0.71 -11.03 -9.16
CA THR A 165 2.09 -10.63 -9.44
C THR A 165 2.27 -10.27 -10.92
N ASP A 166 3.28 -9.46 -11.24
CA ASP A 166 3.55 -9.01 -12.62
C ASP A 166 3.82 -10.19 -13.57
N THR A 167 4.55 -11.20 -13.10
CA THR A 167 4.78 -12.46 -13.82
C THR A 167 4.17 -13.64 -13.06
N PRO A 168 3.64 -14.66 -13.76
CA PRO A 168 3.10 -15.84 -13.12
C PRO A 168 4.21 -16.69 -12.47
N SER A 169 3.84 -17.53 -11.51
CA SER A 169 4.74 -18.53 -10.94
C SER A 169 5.17 -19.55 -11.99
N LYS A 170 6.40 -20.07 -11.89
CA LYS A 170 6.92 -21.16 -12.75
C LYS A 170 6.06 -22.42 -12.66
N GLU A 171 5.50 -22.70 -11.49
CA GLU A 171 4.65 -23.87 -11.24
C GLU A 171 3.20 -23.67 -11.71
N GLY A 172 2.81 -22.45 -12.10
CA GLY A 172 1.46 -22.14 -12.56
C GLY A 172 0.39 -22.39 -11.49
N TRP A 173 -0.68 -23.09 -11.86
CA TRP A 173 -1.80 -23.43 -10.98
C TRP A 173 -1.62 -24.83 -10.37
N PRO A 174 -1.77 -25.01 -9.04
CA PRO A 174 -1.59 -26.31 -8.40
C PRO A 174 -2.81 -27.22 -8.64
N HIS A 175 -2.75 -28.05 -9.68
CA HIS A 175 -3.80 -29.03 -10.00
C HIS A 175 -3.95 -30.18 -9.00
N GLN A 176 -2.93 -30.42 -8.18
CA GLN A 176 -2.86 -31.50 -7.17
C GLN A 176 -3.35 -31.06 -5.77
N TRP A 177 -4.09 -29.94 -5.70
CA TRP A 177 -4.69 -29.45 -4.47
C TRP A 177 -5.72 -30.43 -3.91
N LYS A 178 -5.70 -30.64 -2.59
CA LYS A 178 -6.64 -31.50 -1.86
C LYS A 178 -7.42 -30.69 -0.81
N PRO A 179 -8.74 -30.92 -0.67
CA PRO A 179 -9.54 -30.25 0.34
C PRO A 179 -9.16 -30.72 1.74
N PHE A 180 -9.29 -29.81 2.72
CA PHE A 180 -9.16 -30.13 4.13
C PHE A 180 -10.56 -30.30 4.74
N ASN A 181 -10.77 -31.37 5.50
CA ASN A 181 -12.04 -31.62 6.18
C ASN A 181 -12.09 -30.84 7.50
N ARG A 182 -12.84 -29.74 7.53
CA ARG A 182 -13.11 -28.98 8.75
C ARG A 182 -14.33 -29.58 9.46
N PRO A 183 -14.27 -29.87 10.77
CA PRO A 183 -15.48 -30.20 11.54
C PRO A 183 -16.41 -28.98 11.54
N LEU A 184 -17.64 -29.15 11.07
CA LEU A 184 -18.69 -28.13 11.14
C LEU A 184 -19.30 -28.08 12.54
#